data_AF-A0A7X2ZU38-F1
#
_entry.id   AF-A0A7X2ZU38-F1
#
_cell.length_a   1.000
_cell.length_b   1.000
_cell.length_c   1.000
_cell.angle_alpha   90.00
_cell.angle_beta   90.00
_cell.angle_gamma   90.00
#
_symmetry.space_group_name_H-M   'P 1'
#
loop_
_entity.id
_entity.type
_entity.pdbx_description
1 polymer ?
#
loop_
_entity_poly.entity_id
_entity_poly.type
_entity_poly.pdbx_seq_one_letter_code
_entity_poly.pdbx_strand_id
1 'polypeptide(L)'
;MKGFRILLLITALLAYNLQFAQEDETQEELSLDKGPIDSQFEFIFTKSGNYRADGKKYEVVRTISLDKLRQNVLDTLKGYNKRAAELKATIGGHESTIGSLNKKLEETTNNLAAVTEEKDSMSFLGIMVSKSTYNGILWTVIASLLALLLFFIYRFRNSNILTQEAKTNLSELETEYEDHRRRALEREQKISRQLQDEINKYKKQK
;
A
#
# COMPACT_ATOMS: atom_id res chain seq x y z
N MET A 1 41.38 34.62 -18.15
CA MET A 1 41.60 33.35 -18.90
C MET A 1 40.40 32.40 -18.96
N LYS A 2 39.43 32.44 -18.03
CA LYS A 2 38.25 31.55 -18.06
C LYS A 2 37.21 31.96 -19.12
N GLY A 3 36.98 33.25 -19.33
CA GLY A 3 36.02 33.77 -20.34
C GLY A 3 36.39 33.45 -21.79
N PHE A 4 37.68 33.48 -22.14
CA PHE A 4 38.15 33.17 -23.49
C PHE A 4 37.91 31.69 -23.88
N ARG A 5 38.00 30.78 -22.90
CA ARG A 5 37.71 29.34 -23.11
C ARG A 5 36.22 29.09 -23.36
N ILE A 6 35.35 29.85 -22.68
CA ILE A 6 33.90 29.78 -22.87
C ILE A 6 33.50 30.32 -24.25
N LEU A 7 34.11 31.44 -24.67
CA LEU A 7 33.88 32.01 -26.00
C LEU A 7 34.28 31.03 -27.12
N LEU A 8 35.44 30.37 -26.99
CA LEU A 8 35.90 29.36 -27.94
C LEU A 8 34.97 28.14 -28.02
N LEU A 9 34.42 27.69 -26.90
CA LEU A 9 33.45 26.60 -26.86
C LEU A 9 32.13 26.97 -27.56
N ILE A 10 31.65 28.20 -27.35
CA ILE A 10 30.43 28.68 -28.00
C ILE A 10 30.63 28.78 -29.52
N THR A 11 31.77 29.30 -29.97
CA THR A 11 32.07 29.36 -31.41
C THR A 11 32.23 27.99 -32.06
N ALA A 12 32.76 27.00 -31.34
CA ALA A 12 32.86 25.63 -31.84
C ALA A 12 31.48 24.95 -31.96
N LEU A 13 30.58 25.20 -31.00
CA LEU A 13 29.19 24.73 -31.03
C LEU A 13 28.39 25.35 -32.18
N LEU A 14 28.60 26.65 -32.46
CA LEU A 14 27.98 27.33 -33.61
C LEU A 14 28.49 26.80 -34.94
N ALA A 15 29.79 26.53 -35.08
CA ALA A 15 30.37 25.98 -36.31
C ALA A 15 29.89 24.54 -36.61
N TYR A 16 29.60 23.73 -35.58
CA TYR A 16 29.07 22.38 -35.75
C TYR A 16 27.67 22.36 -36.39
N ASN A 17 26.85 23.38 -36.13
CA ASN A 17 25.52 23.48 -36.74
C ASN A 17 25.58 23.83 -38.25
N LEU A 18 26.63 24.53 -38.71
CA LEU A 18 26.78 24.83 -40.14
C LEU A 18 27.14 23.60 -40.99
N GLN A 19 27.77 22.57 -40.41
CA GLN A 19 28.06 21.33 -41.15
C GLN A 19 26.83 20.44 -41.37
N PHE A 20 25.77 20.59 -40.57
CA PHE A 20 24.53 19.79 -40.71
C PHE A 20 23.48 20.42 -41.63
N ALA A 21 23.71 21.64 -42.14
CA ALA A 21 22.77 22.37 -42.99
C ALA A 21 23.04 22.23 -44.49
N GLN A 22 24.00 21.41 -44.89
CA GLN A 22 24.28 21.15 -46.30
C GLN A 22 23.38 20.00 -46.78
N GLU A 23 22.14 20.34 -47.09
CA GLU A 23 21.23 19.47 -47.82
C GLU A 23 21.62 19.57 -49.29
N ASP A 24 22.27 18.53 -49.82
CA ASP A 24 22.55 18.44 -51.26
C ASP A 24 21.20 18.46 -52.00
N GLU A 25 20.88 19.57 -52.66
CA GLU A 25 19.86 19.62 -53.70
C GLU A 25 20.36 18.77 -54.89
N THR A 26 20.30 17.46 -54.75
CA THR A 26 20.37 16.56 -55.90
C THR A 26 19.15 16.85 -56.75
N GLN A 27 19.34 17.57 -57.85
CA GLN A 27 18.35 17.66 -58.92
C GLN A 27 17.85 16.24 -59.20
N GLU A 28 16.60 15.94 -58.84
CA GLU A 28 16.01 14.65 -59.13
C GLU A 28 16.03 14.47 -60.65
N GLU A 29 16.86 13.56 -61.14
CA GLU A 29 16.82 13.16 -62.55
C GLU A 29 15.42 12.60 -62.84
N LEU A 30 14.60 13.40 -63.51
CA LEU A 30 13.29 13.02 -63.99
C LEU A 30 13.43 11.77 -64.85
N SER A 31 12.92 10.65 -64.34
CA SER A 31 13.04 9.33 -64.94
C SER A 31 11.75 8.56 -64.75
N LEU A 32 11.40 7.75 -65.75
CA LEU A 32 10.26 6.83 -65.66
C LEU A 32 10.61 5.55 -64.86
N ASP A 33 11.89 5.32 -64.61
CA ASP A 33 12.42 4.06 -64.11
C ASP A 33 12.92 4.17 -62.67
N LYS A 34 13.01 5.40 -62.14
CA LYS A 34 13.54 5.71 -60.82
C LYS A 34 12.80 6.89 -60.22
N GLY A 35 12.75 6.94 -58.90
CA GLY A 35 12.17 8.04 -58.14
C GLY A 35 10.69 7.85 -57.78
N PRO A 36 10.13 8.79 -57.01
CA PRO A 36 8.74 8.78 -56.60
C PRO A 36 7.78 8.77 -57.80
N ILE A 37 6.55 8.31 -57.58
CA ILE A 37 5.49 8.34 -58.60
C ILE A 37 5.32 9.76 -59.17
N ASP A 38 5.43 10.77 -58.31
CA ASP A 38 5.33 12.18 -58.67
C ASP A 38 6.36 12.61 -59.73
N SER A 39 7.64 12.26 -59.54
CA SER A 39 8.68 12.58 -60.53
C SER A 39 8.51 11.81 -61.83
N GLN A 40 7.91 10.61 -61.80
CA GLN A 40 7.55 9.87 -63.01
C GLN A 40 6.39 10.53 -63.77
N PHE A 41 5.41 11.10 -63.07
CA PHE A 41 4.34 11.89 -63.68
C PHE A 41 4.90 13.16 -64.34
N GLU A 42 5.77 13.88 -63.63
CA GLU A 42 6.41 15.10 -64.13
C GLU A 42 7.31 14.82 -65.34
N PHE A 43 7.99 13.67 -65.36
CA PHE A 43 8.76 13.20 -66.52
C PHE A 43 7.87 13.00 -67.76
N ILE A 44 6.69 12.41 -67.59
CA ILE A 44 5.74 12.22 -68.70
C ILE A 44 5.22 13.56 -69.22
N PHE A 45 4.87 14.49 -68.33
CA PHE A 45 4.41 15.83 -68.70
C PHE A 45 5.49 16.64 -69.42
N THR A 46 6.75 16.53 -69.01
CA THR A 46 7.85 17.27 -69.63
C THR A 46 8.26 16.68 -70.98
N LYS A 47 8.12 15.36 -71.16
CA LYS A 47 8.47 14.65 -72.40
C LYS A 47 7.30 14.52 -73.38
N SER A 48 6.10 14.94 -73.03
CA SER A 48 4.96 14.89 -73.93
C SER A 48 5.12 15.89 -75.08
N GLY A 49 4.60 15.51 -76.24
CA GLY A 49 4.64 16.34 -77.44
C GLY A 49 3.41 17.24 -77.53
N ASN A 50 3.60 18.52 -77.81
CA ASN A 50 2.47 19.43 -78.01
C ASN A 50 1.68 19.07 -79.29
N TYR A 51 0.39 18.84 -79.15
CA TYR A 51 -0.56 18.66 -80.25
C TYR A 51 -1.74 19.61 -80.10
N ARG A 52 -2.21 20.17 -81.21
CA ARG A 52 -3.35 21.09 -81.19
C ARG A 52 -4.35 20.68 -82.27
N ALA A 53 -5.60 20.51 -81.86
CA ALA A 53 -6.73 20.25 -82.74
C ALA A 53 -7.95 20.99 -82.19
N ASP A 54 -8.79 21.56 -83.05
CA ASP A 54 -10.03 22.27 -82.69
C ASP A 54 -9.86 23.32 -81.58
N GLY A 55 -8.77 24.11 -81.62
CA GLY A 55 -8.49 25.15 -80.62
C GLY A 55 -8.09 24.64 -79.24
N LYS A 56 -8.01 23.32 -79.03
CA LYS A 56 -7.61 22.69 -77.76
C LYS A 56 -6.14 22.28 -77.82
N LYS A 57 -5.44 22.41 -76.69
CA LYS A 57 -4.09 21.86 -76.49
C LYS A 57 -4.21 20.44 -75.97
N TYR A 58 -3.43 19.54 -76.55
CA TYR A 58 -3.28 18.17 -76.15
C TYR A 58 -1.79 17.85 -76.00
N GLU A 59 -1.49 16.91 -75.13
CA GLU A 59 -0.14 16.41 -74.93
C GLU A 59 -0.07 14.97 -75.43
N VAL A 60 0.81 14.72 -76.39
CA VAL A 60 1.04 13.41 -77.02
C VAL A 60 2.04 12.66 -76.18
N VAL A 61 1.53 11.67 -75.47
CA VAL A 61 2.35 10.78 -74.65
C VAL A 61 2.52 9.44 -75.36
N ARG A 62 3.72 8.86 -75.28
CA ARG A 62 3.95 7.49 -75.75
C ARG A 62 3.14 6.51 -74.91
N THR A 63 2.39 5.63 -75.56
CA THR A 63 1.57 4.60 -74.89
C THR A 63 2.38 3.70 -73.96
N ILE A 64 3.61 3.36 -74.34
CA ILE A 64 4.55 2.57 -73.53
C ILE A 64 4.88 3.27 -72.21
N SER A 65 5.03 4.61 -72.23
CA SER A 65 5.32 5.39 -71.02
C SER A 65 4.14 5.43 -70.06
N LEU A 66 2.92 5.57 -70.59
CA LEU A 66 1.70 5.50 -69.78
C LEU A 66 1.47 4.11 -69.19
N ASP A 67 1.72 3.05 -69.95
CA ASP A 67 1.57 1.69 -69.42
C ASP A 67 2.59 1.39 -68.32
N LYS A 68 3.84 1.85 -68.49
CA LYS A 68 4.88 1.71 -67.45
C LYS A 68 4.55 2.51 -66.19
N LEU A 69 4.08 3.75 -66.32
CA LEU A 69 3.61 4.53 -65.17
C LEU A 69 2.45 3.82 -64.45
N ARG A 70 1.48 3.28 -65.21
CA ARG A 70 0.37 2.50 -64.65
C ARG A 70 0.87 1.28 -63.87
N GLN A 71 1.85 0.54 -64.39
CA GLN A 71 2.45 -0.59 -63.70
C GLN A 71 3.14 -0.15 -62.41
N ASN A 72 3.96 0.90 -62.44
CA ASN A 72 4.66 1.44 -61.28
C ASN A 72 3.68 1.91 -60.18
N VAL A 73 2.58 2.58 -60.56
CA VAL A 73 1.51 2.99 -59.63
C VAL A 73 0.86 1.76 -58.98
N LEU A 74 0.50 0.74 -59.78
CA LEU A 74 -0.13 -0.47 -59.27
C LEU A 74 0.80 -1.24 -58.32
N ASP A 75 2.09 -1.33 -58.63
CA ASP A 75 3.06 -2.00 -57.77
C ASP A 75 3.30 -1.24 -56.47
N THR A 76 3.35 0.09 -56.52
CA THR A 76 3.41 0.93 -55.33
C THR A 76 2.17 0.74 -54.46
N LEU A 77 0.98 0.72 -55.06
CA LEU A 77 -0.29 0.50 -54.35
C LEU A 77 -0.36 -0.90 -53.71
N LYS A 78 0.11 -1.94 -54.42
CA LYS A 78 0.25 -3.29 -53.85
C LYS A 78 1.20 -3.30 -52.67
N GLY A 79 2.33 -2.60 -52.76
CA GLY A 79 3.29 -2.43 -51.67
C GLY A 79 2.66 -1.78 -50.43
N TYR A 80 1.91 -0.70 -50.63
CA TYR A 80 1.17 -0.04 -49.55
C TYR A 80 0.09 -0.94 -48.93
N ASN A 81 -0.70 -1.64 -49.75
CA ASN A 81 -1.71 -2.58 -49.25
C ASN A 81 -1.09 -3.72 -48.45
N LYS A 82 0.06 -4.24 -48.89
CA LYS A 82 0.80 -5.27 -48.14
C LYS A 82 1.27 -4.75 -46.78
N ARG A 83 1.90 -3.58 -46.75
CA ARG A 83 2.33 -2.94 -45.49
C ARG A 83 1.15 -2.66 -44.56
N ALA A 84 0.03 -2.17 -45.10
CA ALA A 84 -1.18 -1.93 -44.32
C ALA A 84 -1.73 -3.23 -43.69
N ALA A 85 -1.69 -4.34 -44.43
CA ALA A 85 -2.07 -5.65 -43.91
C ALA A 85 -1.10 -6.15 -42.80
N GLU A 86 0.21 -5.98 -42.99
CA GLU A 86 1.24 -6.33 -41.99
C GLU A 86 1.11 -5.49 -40.71
N LEU A 87 0.88 -4.18 -40.84
CA LEU A 87 0.60 -3.27 -39.73
C LEU A 87 -0.67 -3.68 -38.99
N LYS A 88 -1.76 -3.98 -39.71
CA LYS A 88 -3.01 -4.44 -39.10
C LYS A 88 -2.84 -5.76 -38.34
N ALA A 89 -2.06 -6.70 -38.89
CA ALA A 89 -1.72 -7.95 -38.20
C ALA A 89 -0.90 -7.69 -36.93
N THR A 90 0.08 -6.78 -36.99
CA THR A 90 0.90 -6.38 -35.84
C THR A 90 0.06 -5.72 -34.74
N ILE A 91 -0.86 -4.82 -35.11
CA ILE A 91 -1.81 -4.18 -34.19
C ILE A 91 -2.68 -5.23 -33.51
N GLY A 92 -3.25 -6.18 -34.26
CA GLY A 92 -4.03 -7.27 -33.66
C GLY A 92 -3.22 -8.13 -32.68
N GLY A 93 -1.94 -8.37 -32.97
CA GLY A 93 -1.01 -9.04 -32.05
C GLY A 93 -0.74 -8.24 -30.77
N HIS A 94 -0.56 -6.92 -30.89
CA HIS A 94 -0.40 -6.03 -29.75
C HIS A 94 -1.68 -5.93 -28.90
N GLU A 95 -2.85 -5.81 -29.50
CA GLU A 95 -4.15 -5.82 -28.80
C GLU A 95 -4.35 -7.11 -28.00
N SER A 96 -4.04 -8.27 -28.60
CA SER A 96 -4.10 -9.56 -27.88
C SER A 96 -3.13 -9.61 -26.70
N THR A 97 -1.93 -9.04 -26.86
CA THR A 97 -0.93 -9.01 -25.79
C THR A 97 -1.36 -8.08 -24.66
N ILE A 98 -1.88 -6.89 -24.99
CA ILE A 98 -2.44 -5.93 -24.02
C ILE A 98 -3.60 -6.56 -23.25
N GLY A 99 -4.52 -7.26 -23.95
CA GLY A 99 -5.61 -8.00 -23.30
C GLY A 99 -5.08 -9.04 -22.30
N SER A 100 -4.06 -9.81 -22.69
CA SER A 100 -3.45 -10.80 -21.79
C SER A 100 -2.73 -10.18 -20.59
N LEU A 101 -2.06 -9.03 -20.78
CA LEU A 101 -1.36 -8.31 -19.73
C LEU A 101 -2.34 -7.69 -18.74
N ASN A 102 -3.42 -7.07 -19.24
CA ASN A 102 -4.47 -6.53 -18.39
C ASN A 102 -5.13 -7.63 -17.56
N LYS A 103 -5.41 -8.79 -18.14
CA LYS A 103 -5.95 -9.94 -17.40
C LYS A 103 -4.99 -10.42 -16.31
N LYS A 104 -3.69 -10.55 -16.63
CA LYS A 104 -2.66 -10.90 -15.62
C LYS A 104 -2.54 -9.85 -14.53
N LEU A 105 -2.67 -8.57 -14.87
CA LEU A 105 -2.62 -7.48 -13.92
C LEU A 105 -3.82 -7.55 -12.97
N GLU A 106 -5.02 -7.73 -13.51
CA GLU A 106 -6.25 -7.93 -12.72
C GLU A 106 -6.14 -9.16 -11.80
N GLU A 107 -5.70 -10.30 -12.31
CA GLU A 107 -5.44 -11.51 -11.51
C GLU A 107 -4.40 -11.26 -10.41
N THR A 108 -3.31 -10.54 -10.71
CA THR A 108 -2.26 -10.22 -9.74
C THR A 108 -2.74 -9.25 -8.68
N THR A 109 -3.51 -8.22 -9.06
CA THR A 109 -4.11 -7.26 -8.12
C THR A 109 -5.11 -7.94 -7.19
N ASN A 110 -5.95 -8.84 -7.73
CA ASN A 110 -6.89 -9.62 -6.93
C ASN A 110 -6.18 -10.58 -5.98
N ASN A 111 -5.14 -11.27 -6.45
CA ASN A 111 -4.31 -12.13 -5.60
C ASN A 111 -3.58 -11.32 -4.53
N LEU A 112 -3.07 -10.13 -4.83
CA LEU A 112 -2.41 -9.27 -3.86
C LEU A 112 -3.42 -8.80 -2.81
N ALA A 113 -4.62 -8.38 -3.21
CA ALA A 113 -5.69 -8.01 -2.28
C ALA A 113 -6.06 -9.19 -1.34
N ALA A 114 -6.24 -10.39 -1.90
CA ALA A 114 -6.52 -11.60 -1.13
C ALA A 114 -5.38 -11.96 -0.17
N VAL A 115 -4.13 -11.92 -0.63
CA VAL A 115 -2.95 -12.20 0.22
C VAL A 115 -2.77 -11.14 1.29
N THR A 116 -3.04 -9.86 1.00
CA THR A 116 -3.01 -8.79 2.00
C THR A 116 -4.09 -9.00 3.05
N GLU A 117 -5.31 -9.37 2.65
CA GLU A 117 -6.41 -9.68 3.57
C GLU A 117 -6.09 -10.91 4.45
N GLU A 118 -5.56 -11.98 3.87
CA GLU A 118 -5.09 -13.15 4.62
C GLU A 118 -3.94 -12.79 5.58
N LYS A 119 -2.92 -12.06 5.10
CA LYS A 119 -1.74 -11.66 5.90
C LYS A 119 -2.09 -10.73 7.06
N ASP A 120 -3.07 -9.86 6.88
CA ASP A 120 -3.51 -8.93 7.91
C ASP A 120 -4.59 -9.52 8.81
N SER A 121 -5.09 -10.72 8.49
CA SER A 121 -5.97 -11.49 9.37
C SER A 121 -5.19 -12.46 10.28
N MET A 122 -5.73 -12.67 11.48
CA MET A 122 -5.32 -13.69 12.45
C MET A 122 -6.58 -14.41 12.91
N SER A 123 -6.52 -15.73 13.08
CA SER A 123 -7.64 -16.48 13.65
C SER A 123 -7.73 -16.25 15.16
N PHE A 124 -8.84 -15.69 15.62
CA PHE A 124 -9.18 -15.54 17.03
C PHE A 124 -10.51 -16.24 17.29
N LEU A 125 -10.49 -17.30 18.12
CA LEU A 125 -11.66 -18.11 18.45
C LEU A 125 -12.43 -18.65 17.22
N GLY A 126 -11.72 -18.96 16.14
CA GLY A 126 -12.29 -19.49 14.90
C GLY A 126 -12.79 -18.43 13.91
N ILE A 127 -12.69 -17.13 14.24
CA ILE A 127 -13.04 -16.02 13.35
C ILE A 127 -11.76 -15.32 12.89
N MET A 128 -11.64 -15.00 11.60
CA MET A 128 -10.55 -14.15 11.10
C MET A 128 -10.79 -12.70 11.51
N VAL A 129 -9.85 -12.14 12.27
CA VAL A 129 -9.85 -10.75 12.71
C VAL A 129 -8.56 -10.07 12.28
N SER A 130 -8.61 -8.78 11.97
CA SER A 130 -7.39 -8.06 11.59
C SER A 130 -6.36 -8.03 12.74
N LYS A 131 -5.07 -7.97 12.41
CA LYS A 131 -3.97 -7.91 13.39
C LYS A 131 -4.10 -6.75 14.37
N SER A 132 -4.62 -5.62 13.91
CA SER A 132 -4.86 -4.45 14.77
C SER A 132 -5.95 -4.75 15.80
N THR A 133 -7.07 -5.34 15.36
CA THR A 133 -8.16 -5.77 16.25
C THR A 133 -7.70 -6.85 17.21
N TYR A 134 -6.92 -7.84 16.74
CA TYR A 134 -6.34 -8.89 17.59
C TYR A 134 -5.48 -8.28 18.70
N ASN A 135 -4.54 -7.41 18.36
CA ASN A 135 -3.69 -6.75 19.36
C ASN A 135 -4.51 -5.87 20.33
N GLY A 136 -5.53 -5.17 19.84
CA GLY A 136 -6.45 -4.39 20.67
C GLY A 136 -7.20 -5.25 21.67
N ILE A 137 -7.77 -6.37 21.23
CA ILE A 137 -8.46 -7.33 22.11
C ILE A 137 -7.48 -7.90 23.14
N LEU A 138 -6.29 -8.34 22.72
CA LEU A 138 -5.29 -8.95 23.58
C LEU A 138 -4.87 -7.98 24.70
N TRP A 139 -4.52 -6.74 24.35
CA TRP A 139 -4.17 -5.72 25.34
C TRP A 139 -5.33 -5.33 26.24
N THR A 140 -6.56 -5.31 25.73
CA THR A 140 -7.76 -5.07 26.55
C THR A 140 -7.97 -6.17 27.57
N VAL A 141 -7.78 -7.44 27.20
CA VAL A 141 -7.88 -8.58 28.11
C VAL A 141 -6.78 -8.52 29.17
N ILE A 142 -5.53 -8.22 28.79
CA ILE A 142 -4.42 -8.03 29.73
C ILE A 142 -4.72 -6.89 30.70
N ALA A 143 -5.15 -5.73 30.21
CA ALA A 143 -5.45 -4.57 31.03
C ALA A 143 -6.61 -4.85 32.01
N SER A 144 -7.66 -5.53 31.54
CA SER A 144 -8.80 -5.94 32.37
C SER A 144 -8.37 -6.90 33.48
N LEU A 145 -7.57 -7.92 33.15
CA LEU A 145 -7.04 -8.86 34.14
C LEU A 145 -6.14 -8.18 35.16
N LEU A 146 -5.27 -7.25 34.73
CA LEU A 146 -4.44 -6.46 35.63
C LEU A 146 -5.28 -5.57 36.55
N ALA A 147 -6.30 -4.90 36.00
CA ALA A 147 -7.21 -4.06 36.80
C ALA A 147 -7.96 -4.88 37.85
N LEU A 148 -8.48 -6.06 37.47
CA LEU A 148 -9.11 -6.98 38.41
C LEU A 148 -8.13 -7.46 39.48
N LEU A 149 -6.91 -7.85 39.10
CA LEU A 149 -5.88 -8.28 40.05
C LEU A 149 -5.55 -7.19 41.07
N LEU A 150 -5.35 -5.95 40.62
CA LEU A 150 -5.11 -4.80 41.50
C LEU A 150 -6.31 -4.54 42.42
N PHE A 151 -7.53 -4.63 41.90
CA PHE A 151 -8.76 -4.52 42.68
C PHE A 151 -8.84 -5.61 43.76
N PHE A 152 -8.54 -6.87 43.41
CA PHE A 152 -8.50 -7.98 44.36
C PHE A 152 -7.46 -7.76 45.45
N ILE A 153 -6.24 -7.35 45.11
CA ILE A 153 -5.19 -7.05 46.10
C ILE A 153 -5.65 -5.93 47.04
N TYR A 154 -6.21 -4.84 46.50
CA TYR A 154 -6.72 -3.74 47.31
C TYR A 154 -7.80 -4.21 48.29
N ARG A 155 -8.80 -4.94 47.80
CA ARG A 155 -9.90 -5.46 48.62
C ARG A 155 -9.41 -6.45 49.69
N PHE A 156 -8.48 -7.33 49.32
CA PHE A 156 -7.89 -8.32 50.22
C PHE A 156 -7.10 -7.66 51.35
N ARG A 157 -6.25 -6.66 51.04
CA ARG A 157 -5.50 -5.93 52.08
C ARG A 157 -6.41 -5.24 53.07
N ASN A 158 -7.46 -4.55 52.58
CA ASN A 158 -8.41 -3.88 53.46
C ASN A 158 -9.16 -4.87 54.38
N SER A 159 -9.57 -6.02 53.84
CA SER A 159 -10.22 -7.07 54.63
C SER A 159 -9.27 -7.71 55.65
N ASN A 160 -8.00 -7.88 55.29
CA ASN A 160 -7.01 -8.49 56.18
C ASN A 160 -6.68 -7.58 57.37
N ILE A 161 -6.61 -6.25 57.16
CA ILE A 161 -6.41 -5.29 58.26
C ILE A 161 -7.56 -5.37 59.26
N LEU A 162 -8.81 -5.33 58.78
CA LEU A 162 -10.00 -5.44 59.64
C LEU A 162 -10.03 -6.76 60.41
N THR A 163 -9.62 -7.86 59.76
CA THR A 163 -9.56 -9.19 60.39
C THR A 163 -8.50 -9.25 61.49
N GLN A 164 -7.34 -8.63 61.27
CA GLN A 164 -6.29 -8.55 62.28
C GLN A 164 -6.72 -7.69 63.47
N GLU A 165 -7.37 -6.54 63.22
CA GLU A 165 -7.92 -5.69 64.28
C GLU A 165 -8.98 -6.44 65.10
N ALA A 166 -9.91 -7.14 64.45
CA ALA A 166 -10.91 -7.96 65.15
C ALA A 166 -10.29 -9.06 66.02
N LYS A 167 -9.22 -9.70 65.55
CA LYS A 167 -8.47 -10.71 66.34
C LYS A 167 -7.76 -10.08 67.53
N THR A 168 -7.14 -8.93 67.36
CA THR A 168 -6.50 -8.20 68.47
C THR A 168 -7.52 -7.78 69.52
N ASN A 169 -8.64 -7.17 69.11
CA ASN A 169 -9.70 -6.74 70.01
C ASN A 169 -10.31 -7.94 70.77
N LEU A 170 -10.45 -9.09 70.11
CA LEU A 170 -10.91 -10.31 70.76
C LEU A 170 -9.92 -10.81 71.81
N SER A 171 -8.61 -10.82 71.50
CA SER A 171 -7.57 -11.19 72.45
C SER A 171 -7.49 -10.24 73.65
N GLU A 172 -7.66 -8.94 73.44
CA GLU A 172 -7.70 -7.94 74.51
C GLU A 172 -8.94 -8.15 75.40
N LEU A 173 -10.12 -8.37 74.81
CA LEU A 173 -11.35 -8.63 75.53
C LEU A 173 -11.29 -9.93 76.35
N GLU A 174 -10.72 -11.00 75.79
CA GLU A 174 -10.50 -12.26 76.51
C GLU A 174 -9.59 -12.05 77.72
N THR A 175 -8.50 -11.29 77.55
CA THR A 175 -7.58 -10.97 78.65
C THR A 175 -8.27 -10.14 79.74
N GLU A 176 -9.01 -9.09 79.35
CA GLU A 176 -9.76 -8.27 80.30
C GLU A 176 -10.85 -9.07 81.03
N TYR A 177 -11.53 -9.99 80.32
CA TYR A 177 -12.54 -10.86 80.89
C TYR A 177 -11.93 -11.85 81.90
N GLU A 178 -10.78 -12.45 81.57
CA GLU A 178 -10.04 -13.30 82.52
C GLU A 178 -9.62 -12.53 83.77
N ASP A 179 -9.08 -11.32 83.61
CA ASP A 179 -8.68 -10.48 84.74
C ASP A 179 -9.88 -10.00 85.56
N HIS A 180 -11.02 -9.69 84.92
CA HIS A 180 -12.25 -9.40 85.63
C HIS A 180 -12.75 -10.62 86.40
N ARG A 181 -12.71 -11.81 85.80
CA ARG A 181 -13.08 -13.08 86.44
C ARG A 181 -12.18 -13.40 87.64
N ARG A 182 -10.86 -13.22 87.51
CA ARG A 182 -9.90 -13.37 88.61
C ARG A 182 -10.22 -12.41 89.76
N ARG A 183 -10.40 -11.13 89.47
CA ARG A 183 -10.78 -10.10 90.46
C ARG A 183 -12.14 -10.38 91.11
N ALA A 184 -13.12 -10.90 90.38
CA ALA A 184 -14.41 -11.28 90.93
C ALA A 184 -14.27 -12.47 91.91
N LEU A 185 -13.54 -13.52 91.51
CA LEU A 185 -13.26 -14.67 92.37
C LEU A 185 -12.48 -14.28 93.63
N GLU A 186 -11.46 -13.43 93.51
CA GLU A 186 -10.71 -12.92 94.67
C GLU A 186 -11.62 -12.13 95.63
N ARG A 187 -12.55 -11.33 95.11
CA ARG A 187 -13.55 -10.61 95.93
C ARG A 187 -14.47 -11.58 96.64
N GLU A 188 -15.03 -12.57 95.94
CA GLU A 188 -15.90 -13.58 96.54
C GLU A 188 -15.18 -14.40 97.61
N GLN A 189 -13.93 -14.82 97.34
CA GLN A 189 -13.10 -15.54 98.32
C GLN A 189 -12.81 -14.67 99.55
N LYS A 190 -12.52 -13.37 99.37
CA LYS A 190 -12.28 -12.44 100.47
C LYS A 190 -13.54 -12.21 101.31
N ILE A 191 -14.70 -12.01 100.67
CA ILE A 191 -16.00 -11.86 101.35
C ILE A 191 -16.35 -13.14 102.12
N SER A 192 -16.17 -14.32 101.51
CA SER A 192 -16.42 -15.60 102.15
C SER A 192 -15.54 -15.81 103.39
N ARG A 193 -14.25 -15.46 103.29
CA ARG A 193 -13.33 -15.47 104.46
C ARG A 193 -13.79 -14.50 105.56
N GLN A 194 -14.14 -13.27 105.20
CA GLN A 194 -14.66 -12.27 106.15
C GLN A 194 -15.95 -12.74 106.83
N LEU A 195 -16.89 -13.31 106.08
CA LEU A 195 -18.14 -13.86 106.62
C LEU A 195 -17.87 -15.01 107.59
N GLN A 196 -16.92 -15.90 107.25
CA GLN A 196 -16.56 -17.02 108.11
C GLN A 196 -15.89 -16.54 109.40
N ASP A 197 -15.04 -15.52 109.33
CA ASP A 197 -14.45 -14.86 110.50
C ASP A 197 -15.53 -14.19 111.38
N GLU A 198 -16.52 -13.52 110.78
CA GLU A 198 -17.67 -12.95 111.50
C GLU A 198 -18.51 -14.03 112.20
N ILE A 199 -18.85 -15.13 111.52
CA ILE A 199 -19.58 -16.27 112.12
C ILE A 199 -18.80 -16.88 113.29
N ASN A 200 -17.49 -17.08 113.13
CA ASN A 200 -16.64 -17.63 114.18
C ASN A 200 -16.57 -16.69 115.40
N LYS A 201 -16.55 -15.37 115.17
CA LYS A 201 -16.59 -14.36 116.23
C LYS A 201 -17.92 -14.37 116.98
N TYR A 202 -19.05 -14.49 116.28
CA TYR A 202 -20.38 -14.63 116.91
C TYR A 202 -20.54 -15.92 117.71
N LYS A 203 -20.04 -17.06 117.21
CA LYS A 203 -20.07 -18.34 117.95
C LYS A 203 -19.25 -18.34 119.25
N LYS A 204 -18.21 -17.49 119.34
CA LYS A 204 -17.37 -17.34 120.53
C LYS A 204 -17.98 -16.45 121.61
N GLN A 205 -18.98 -15.64 121.25
CA GLN A 205 -19.67 -14.71 122.16
C GLN A 205 -20.95 -15.29 122.79
N LYS A 206 -21.34 -16.52 122.41
CA LYS A 206 -22.49 -17.24 122.96
C LYS A 206 -22.01 -18.41 123.81
#